data_AF-A0A7K4FH09-F1
#
_entry.id   AF-A0A7K4FH09-F1
#
_cell.length_a   1.000
_cell.length_b   1.000
_cell.length_c   1.000
_cell.angle_alpha   90.00
_cell.angle_beta   90.00
_cell.angle_gamma   90.00
#
_symmetry.space_group_name_H-M   'P 1'
#
loop_
_entity.id
_entity.type
_entity.pdbx_description
1 polymer ?
#
loop_
_entity_poly.entity_id
_entity_poly.type
_entity_poly.pdbx_seq_one_letter_code
_entity_poly.pdbx_strand_id
1 'polypeptide(L)'
;MSAEEAPFAWTGRRALRSGTPYAGVAEAGRDRQILYIGATVALGMWIVAILNAAGILSIQLRPGEGVRWNPTVDFFVLGLLALLGPYGAASAIRFHRVEELERRLPDFLRDVAESGRFGRTLPEAITVAAAGHYGPLTPEIRKMAAQIEWGVPVSTALERFAHRVPTPIVRKAVAILIRAHAAGGNYGDVLTRVAHDTRTEQLAVERRRASMLTYVAVVYLAFGVFLVTIYVLAAVFLPQMLTANPGAFGAVYSGLGITAPLVTTLLLALLVAVIVHAVGDGMVAGILYRGHLVDGFLHVTILLAVGWTVMRFVVPIVGGNG
;
A
#
# COMPACT_ATOMS: atom_id res chain seq x y z
N MET A 1 -6.01 -11.85 -52.34
CA MET A 1 -4.92 -10.93 -51.99
C MET A 1 -5.47 -10.04 -50.88
N SER A 2 -4.91 -10.22 -49.68
CA SER A 2 -5.32 -9.67 -48.40
C SER A 2 -4.88 -8.22 -48.22
N ALA A 3 -5.72 -7.40 -47.59
CA ALA A 3 -5.41 -6.20 -46.80
C ALA A 3 -6.77 -5.62 -46.35
N GLU A 4 -7.07 -5.24 -45.12
CA GLU A 4 -6.28 -5.08 -43.90
C GLU A 4 -7.32 -4.75 -42.79
N GLU A 5 -7.64 -5.71 -41.93
CA GLU A 5 -8.45 -5.44 -40.73
C GLU A 5 -7.53 -4.85 -39.66
N ALA A 6 -7.81 -3.61 -39.25
CA ALA A 6 -7.04 -2.87 -38.27
C ALA A 6 -6.98 -3.61 -36.91
N PRO A 7 -5.79 -3.78 -36.32
CA PRO A 7 -5.67 -4.39 -35.00
C PRO A 7 -6.20 -3.42 -33.93
N PHE A 8 -7.05 -3.96 -33.05
CA PHE A 8 -7.56 -3.32 -31.84
C PHE A 8 -6.40 -2.77 -30.99
N ALA A 9 -6.04 -1.51 -31.22
CA ALA A 9 -4.99 -0.80 -30.53
C ALA A 9 -5.42 -0.51 -29.10
N TRP A 10 -4.92 -1.31 -28.15
CA TRP A 10 -5.01 -1.03 -26.73
C TRP A 10 -4.23 0.25 -26.45
N THR A 11 -4.92 1.39 -26.37
CA THR A 11 -4.33 2.64 -25.91
C THR A 11 -4.18 2.57 -24.39
N GLY A 12 -2.98 2.19 -23.93
CA GLY A 12 -2.58 2.12 -22.52
C GLY A 12 -2.68 3.42 -21.70
N ARG A 13 -3.32 4.47 -22.23
CA ARG A 13 -3.52 5.76 -21.56
C ARG A 13 -4.70 5.80 -20.58
N ARG A 14 -5.65 4.85 -20.63
CA ARG A 14 -6.77 4.82 -19.65
C ARG A 14 -6.48 4.03 -18.38
N ALA A 15 -5.57 3.07 -18.42
CA ALA A 15 -5.18 2.29 -17.23
C ALA A 15 -4.38 3.12 -16.20
N LEU A 16 -3.77 4.23 -16.64
CA LEU A 16 -2.98 5.13 -15.80
C LEU A 16 -3.82 6.19 -15.05
N ARG A 17 -5.15 6.23 -15.27
CA ARG A 17 -6.02 7.29 -14.71
C ARG A 17 -6.92 6.85 -13.55
N SER A 18 -7.06 5.55 -13.29
CA SER A 18 -7.78 5.04 -12.11
C SER A 18 -6.77 4.52 -11.10
N GLY A 19 -6.70 5.16 -9.94
CA GLY A 19 -5.65 5.00 -8.92
C GLY A 19 -5.45 3.61 -8.30
N THR A 20 -6.05 2.55 -8.81
CA THR A 20 -5.67 1.16 -8.54
C THR A 20 -6.09 0.28 -9.74
N PRO A 21 -5.24 -0.63 -10.26
CA PRO A 21 -5.58 -1.55 -11.36
C PRO A 21 -6.70 -2.56 -11.03
N TYR A 22 -7.23 -2.54 -9.80
CA TYR A 22 -8.05 -3.61 -9.21
C TYR A 22 -9.39 -3.14 -8.63
N ALA A 23 -9.75 -1.87 -8.81
CA ALA A 23 -11.00 -1.34 -8.27
C ALA A 23 -12.20 -1.77 -9.13
N GLY A 24 -12.90 -2.82 -8.69
CA GLY A 24 -14.30 -3.02 -9.05
C GLY A 24 -15.13 -1.82 -8.58
N VAL A 25 -16.17 -1.45 -9.34
CA VAL A 25 -16.98 -0.23 -9.12
C VAL A 25 -17.54 -0.15 -7.69
N ALA A 26 -17.93 -1.28 -7.09
CA ALA A 26 -18.44 -1.34 -5.72
C ALA A 26 -17.36 -1.09 -4.66
N GLU A 27 -16.12 -1.51 -4.92
CA GLU A 27 -15.04 -1.38 -3.96
C GLU A 27 -14.34 -0.01 -4.04
N ALA A 28 -14.42 0.67 -5.19
CA ALA A 28 -13.99 2.05 -5.35
C ALA A 28 -14.80 3.03 -4.46
N GLY A 29 -16.10 2.74 -4.28
CA GLY A 29 -16.97 3.53 -3.41
C GLY A 29 -16.54 3.49 -1.95
N ARG A 30 -16.16 2.30 -1.46
CA ARG A 30 -15.70 2.09 -0.08
C ARG A 30 -14.34 2.74 0.20
N ASP A 31 -13.40 2.66 -0.74
CA ASP A 31 -12.09 3.31 -0.58
C ASP A 31 -12.22 4.83 -0.49
N ARG A 32 -13.10 5.38 -1.31
CA ARG A 32 -13.41 6.81 -1.30
C ARG A 32 -14.06 7.23 0.03
N GLN A 33 -14.93 6.40 0.61
CA GLN A 33 -15.51 6.65 1.93
C GLN A 33 -14.45 6.62 3.04
N ILE A 34 -13.54 5.62 3.03
CA ILE A 34 -12.44 5.54 4.01
C ILE A 34 -11.56 6.78 3.94
N LEU A 35 -11.23 7.23 2.72
CA LEU A 35 -10.46 8.45 2.51
C LEU A 35 -11.18 9.69 3.02
N TYR A 36 -12.48 9.85 2.75
CA TYR A 36 -13.24 11.00 3.24
C TYR A 36 -13.35 11.01 4.76
N ILE A 37 -13.61 9.86 5.40
CA ILE A 37 -13.65 9.76 6.85
C ILE A 37 -12.29 10.14 7.44
N GLY A 38 -11.21 9.54 6.93
CA GLY A 38 -9.84 9.87 7.33
C GLY A 38 -9.52 11.36 7.15
N ALA A 39 -9.94 11.97 6.04
CA ALA A 39 -9.74 13.38 5.76
C ALA A 39 -10.53 14.31 6.70
N THR A 40 -11.77 13.95 7.04
CA THR A 40 -12.55 14.74 8.01
C THR A 40 -11.95 14.70 9.41
N VAL A 41 -11.48 13.53 9.86
CA VAL A 41 -10.78 13.39 11.14
C VAL A 41 -9.45 14.15 11.12
N ALA A 42 -8.67 14.02 10.04
CA ALA A 42 -7.41 14.74 9.88
C ALA A 42 -7.59 16.26 9.89
N LEU A 43 -8.61 16.76 9.18
CA LEU A 43 -8.95 18.17 9.17
C LEU A 43 -9.30 18.67 10.58
N GLY A 44 -10.11 17.92 11.33
CA GLY A 44 -10.41 18.24 12.73
C GLY A 44 -9.14 18.32 13.58
N MET A 45 -8.25 17.35 13.45
CA MET A 45 -6.96 17.33 14.17
C MET A 45 -6.05 18.49 13.78
N TRP A 46 -6.00 18.86 12.49
CA TRP A 46 -5.21 20.00 12.03
C TRP A 46 -5.81 21.35 12.47
N ILE A 47 -7.13 21.47 12.52
CA ILE A 47 -7.78 22.65 13.10
C ILE A 47 -7.38 22.77 14.57
N VAL A 48 -7.47 21.69 15.35
CA VAL A 48 -7.03 21.68 16.75
C VAL A 48 -5.55 22.05 16.86
N ALA A 49 -4.69 21.52 15.99
CA ALA A 49 -3.27 21.87 15.94
C ALA A 49 -3.07 23.38 15.70
N ILE A 50 -3.75 23.96 14.70
CA ILE A 50 -3.64 25.39 14.36
C ILE A 50 -4.15 26.27 15.50
N LEU A 51 -5.29 25.93 16.11
CA LEU A 51 -5.84 26.66 17.24
C LEU A 51 -4.92 26.59 18.47
N ASN A 52 -4.22 25.48 18.65
CA ASN A 52 -3.21 25.31 19.68
C ASN A 52 -1.96 26.15 19.41
N ALA A 53 -1.48 26.14 18.17
CA ALA A 53 -0.37 26.98 17.72
C ALA A 53 -0.68 28.48 17.88
N ALA A 54 -1.93 28.88 17.65
CA ALA A 54 -2.40 30.26 17.79
C ALA A 54 -2.62 30.69 19.26
N GLY A 55 -2.47 29.78 20.23
CA GLY A 55 -2.72 30.05 21.65
C GLY A 55 -4.19 30.24 22.01
N ILE A 56 -5.11 29.96 21.08
CA ILE A 56 -6.57 30.07 21.29
C ILE A 56 -7.06 28.91 22.16
N LEU A 57 -6.39 27.75 22.07
CA LEU A 57 -6.86 26.50 22.62
C LEU A 57 -5.69 25.71 23.20
N SER A 58 -5.73 25.34 24.49
CA SER A 58 -4.61 24.67 25.17
C SER A 58 -4.92 23.22 25.52
N ILE A 59 -5.42 22.44 24.55
CA ILE A 59 -5.60 20.99 24.73
C ILE A 59 -4.23 20.32 24.72
N GLN A 60 -3.98 19.51 25.73
CA GLN A 60 -2.77 18.70 25.86
C GLN A 60 -3.15 17.23 25.82
N LEU A 61 -2.34 16.40 25.16
CA LEU A 61 -2.56 14.95 25.11
C LEU A 61 -2.26 14.28 26.46
N ARG A 62 -1.36 14.88 27.27
CA ARG A 62 -1.13 14.51 28.67
C ARG A 62 -1.25 15.73 29.58
N PRO A 63 -1.90 15.61 30.76
CA PRO A 63 -1.89 16.68 31.77
C PRO A 63 -0.47 16.92 32.29
N GLY A 64 -0.01 18.18 32.30
CA GLY A 64 1.33 18.56 32.80
C GLY A 64 2.39 18.77 31.71
N GLU A 65 1.98 18.86 30.45
CA GLU A 65 2.86 19.26 29.35
C GLU A 65 3.18 20.77 29.50
N GLY A 66 4.39 21.12 29.94
CA GLY A 66 4.91 22.47 29.72
C GLY A 66 5.24 22.69 28.23
N VAL A 67 5.99 23.76 27.92
CA VAL A 67 6.66 24.03 26.61
C VAL A 67 7.49 22.82 26.09
N ARG A 68 7.69 21.81 26.96
CA ARG A 68 8.30 20.48 26.79
C ARG A 68 7.73 19.63 25.66
N TRP A 69 6.46 19.83 25.31
CA TRP A 69 5.75 19.07 24.29
C TRP A 69 4.92 20.06 23.50
N ASN A 70 5.06 20.08 22.17
CA ASN A 70 4.24 20.95 21.36
C ASN A 70 2.99 20.18 20.93
N PRO A 71 1.85 20.28 21.65
CA PRO A 71 0.62 19.56 21.30
C PRO A 71 0.17 19.85 19.87
N THR A 72 0.51 21.02 19.31
CA THR A 72 0.33 21.33 17.87
C THR A 72 0.90 20.22 16.98
N VAL A 73 2.13 19.79 17.22
CA VAL A 73 2.79 18.81 16.35
C VAL A 73 2.21 17.42 16.54
N ASP A 74 1.82 17.08 17.78
CA ASP A 74 1.16 15.80 18.03
C ASP A 74 -0.17 15.71 17.29
N PHE A 75 -1.02 16.74 17.37
CA PHE A 75 -2.26 16.80 16.60
C PHE A 75 -2.02 16.81 15.09
N PHE A 76 -0.95 17.45 14.63
CA PHE A 76 -0.56 17.41 13.22
C PHE A 76 -0.21 16.00 12.75
N VAL A 77 0.63 15.28 13.50
CA VAL A 77 1.04 13.90 13.22
C VAL A 77 -0.15 12.95 13.32
N LEU A 78 -0.99 13.07 14.35
CA LEU A 78 -2.20 12.27 14.51
C LEU A 78 -3.17 12.50 13.34
N GLY A 79 -3.30 13.74 12.86
CA GLY A 79 -4.08 14.04 11.66
C GLY A 79 -3.50 13.35 10.41
N LEU A 80 -2.18 13.36 10.25
CA LEU A 80 -1.52 12.68 9.13
C LEU A 80 -1.69 11.15 9.20
N LEU A 81 -1.60 10.57 10.40
CA LEU A 81 -1.87 9.14 10.63
C LEU A 81 -3.34 8.78 10.37
N ALA A 82 -4.28 9.63 10.77
CA ALA A 82 -5.71 9.43 10.52
C ALA A 82 -6.08 9.51 9.03
N LEU A 83 -5.36 10.35 8.26
CA LEU A 83 -5.53 10.45 6.82
C LEU A 83 -4.93 9.24 6.08
N LEU A 84 -3.67 8.92 6.36
CA LEU A 84 -2.89 7.95 5.59
C LEU A 84 -3.07 6.51 6.07
N GLY A 85 -3.23 6.30 7.37
CA GLY A 85 -3.25 4.97 7.99
C GLY A 85 -4.41 4.09 7.52
N PRO A 86 -5.67 4.51 7.71
CA PRO A 86 -6.83 3.72 7.30
C PRO A 86 -6.84 3.42 5.80
N TYR A 87 -6.50 4.41 4.97
CA TYR A 87 -6.47 4.27 3.52
C TYR A 87 -5.32 3.36 3.06
N GLY A 88 -4.11 3.52 3.62
CA GLY A 88 -2.97 2.65 3.37
C GLY A 88 -3.23 1.19 3.76
N ALA A 89 -3.84 0.96 4.93
CA ALA A 89 -4.20 -0.38 5.39
C ALA A 89 -5.28 -1.03 4.51
N ALA A 90 -6.34 -0.29 4.15
CA ALA A 90 -7.40 -0.79 3.27
C ALA A 90 -6.87 -1.18 1.89
N SER A 91 -6.00 -0.33 1.32
CA SER A 91 -5.29 -0.63 0.08
C SER A 91 -4.46 -1.91 0.20
N ALA A 92 -3.64 -2.02 1.25
CA ALA A 92 -2.77 -3.18 1.45
C ALA A 92 -3.54 -4.51 1.53
N ILE A 93 -4.67 -4.52 2.25
CA ILE A 93 -5.55 -5.70 2.38
C ILE A 93 -6.16 -6.07 1.02
N ARG A 94 -6.63 -5.08 0.25
CA ARG A 94 -7.21 -5.29 -1.08
C ARG A 94 -6.21 -5.94 -2.02
N PHE A 95 -5.00 -5.39 -2.10
CA PHE A 95 -3.93 -5.93 -2.93
C PHE A 95 -3.57 -7.36 -2.53
N HIS A 96 -3.50 -7.65 -1.23
CA HIS A 96 -3.22 -9.00 -0.76
C HIS A 96 -4.31 -10.01 -1.20
N ARG A 97 -5.58 -9.61 -1.12
CA ARG A 97 -6.71 -10.44 -1.58
C ARG A 97 -6.65 -10.73 -3.08
N VAL A 98 -6.31 -9.73 -3.88
CA VAL A 98 -6.14 -9.88 -5.34
C VAL A 98 -4.99 -10.81 -5.65
N GLU A 99 -3.85 -10.63 -4.99
CA GLU A 99 -2.68 -11.48 -5.16
C GLU A 99 -2.99 -12.94 -4.83
N GLU A 100 -3.77 -13.19 -3.77
CA GLU A 100 -4.18 -14.54 -3.40
C GLU A 100 -5.11 -15.18 -4.46
N LEU A 101 -6.02 -14.41 -5.06
CA LEU A 101 -6.86 -14.86 -6.16
C LEU A 101 -6.02 -15.21 -7.40
N GLU A 102 -5.10 -14.31 -7.79
CA GLU A 102 -4.27 -14.50 -8.97
C GLU A 102 -3.32 -15.69 -8.81
N ARG A 103 -2.74 -15.89 -7.63
CA ARG A 103 -1.84 -17.03 -7.35
C ARG A 103 -2.51 -18.40 -7.53
N ARG A 104 -3.84 -18.48 -7.34
CA ARG A 104 -4.61 -19.74 -7.50
C ARG A 104 -5.15 -19.96 -8.90
N LEU A 105 -5.12 -18.94 -9.76
CA LEU A 105 -5.64 -19.02 -11.12
C LEU A 105 -4.90 -20.05 -11.99
N PRO A 106 -3.55 -20.15 -12.00
CA PRO A 106 -2.84 -21.12 -12.84
C PRO A 106 -3.21 -22.56 -12.51
N ASP A 107 -3.42 -22.88 -11.23
CA ASP A 107 -3.83 -24.22 -10.79
C ASP A 107 -5.20 -24.58 -11.41
N PHE A 108 -6.16 -23.66 -11.35
CA PHE A 108 -7.46 -23.85 -12.00
C PHE A 108 -7.33 -24.02 -13.53
N LEU A 109 -6.57 -23.16 -14.20
CA LEU A 109 -6.39 -23.25 -15.65
C LEU A 109 -5.71 -24.58 -16.05
N ARG A 110 -4.76 -25.05 -15.23
CA ARG A 110 -4.08 -26.33 -15.42
C ARG A 110 -5.06 -27.51 -15.31
N ASP A 111 -5.90 -27.54 -14.29
CA ASP A 111 -6.86 -28.63 -14.11
C ASP A 111 -7.88 -28.68 -15.26
N VAL A 112 -8.33 -27.51 -15.73
CA VAL A 112 -9.17 -27.40 -16.94
C VAL A 112 -8.42 -27.90 -18.19
N ALA A 113 -7.13 -27.58 -18.32
CA ALA A 113 -6.31 -28.02 -19.45
C ALA A 113 -6.10 -29.54 -19.45
N GLU A 114 -5.76 -30.11 -18.29
CA GLU A 114 -5.60 -31.55 -18.11
C GLU A 114 -6.90 -32.29 -18.41
N SER A 115 -8.03 -31.78 -17.91
CA SER A 115 -9.36 -32.31 -18.21
C SER A 115 -9.69 -32.29 -19.72
N GLY A 116 -9.34 -31.19 -20.40
CA GLY A 116 -9.48 -31.06 -21.86
C GLY A 116 -8.63 -32.04 -22.65
N ARG A 117 -7.41 -32.38 -22.19
CA ARG A 117 -6.55 -33.40 -22.81
C ARG A 117 -7.16 -34.81 -22.76
N PHE A 118 -8.05 -35.07 -21.81
CA PHE A 118 -8.85 -36.30 -21.74
C PHE A 118 -10.10 -36.26 -22.62
N GLY A 119 -10.23 -35.29 -23.53
CA GLY A 119 -11.31 -35.20 -24.50
C GLY A 119 -12.61 -34.58 -23.98
N ARG A 120 -12.65 -34.10 -22.72
CA ARG A 120 -13.82 -33.42 -22.15
C ARG A 120 -13.97 -32.03 -22.73
N THR A 121 -15.19 -31.65 -23.11
CA THR A 121 -15.51 -30.31 -23.63
C THR A 121 -15.14 -29.21 -22.61
N LEU A 122 -14.89 -27.97 -23.04
CA LEU A 122 -14.57 -26.87 -22.10
C LEU A 122 -15.62 -26.69 -20.97
N PRO A 123 -16.94 -26.74 -21.27
CA PRO A 123 -17.98 -26.80 -20.23
C PRO A 123 -17.75 -27.91 -19.19
N GLU A 124 -17.52 -29.15 -19.64
CA GLU A 124 -17.27 -30.31 -18.78
C GLU A 124 -15.97 -30.17 -17.98
N ALA A 125 -14.92 -29.63 -18.61
CA ALA A 125 -13.64 -29.42 -17.95
C ALA A 125 -13.77 -28.42 -16.80
N ILE A 126 -14.56 -27.35 -16.98
CA ILE A 126 -14.84 -26.36 -15.95
C ILE A 126 -15.69 -26.95 -14.81
N THR A 127 -16.72 -27.75 -15.11
CA THR A 127 -17.56 -28.36 -14.08
C THR A 127 -16.79 -29.38 -13.24
N VAL A 128 -15.92 -30.18 -13.88
CA VAL A 128 -15.02 -31.11 -13.17
C VAL A 128 -14.01 -30.34 -12.30
N ALA A 129 -13.37 -29.30 -12.84
CA ALA A 129 -12.41 -28.49 -12.08
C ALA A 129 -13.06 -27.79 -10.88
N ALA A 130 -14.35 -27.43 -10.95
CA ALA A 130 -15.05 -26.75 -9.85
C ALA A 130 -15.16 -27.55 -8.54
N ALA A 131 -14.95 -28.87 -8.58
CA ALA A 131 -14.83 -29.73 -7.40
C ALA A 131 -13.49 -29.54 -6.65
N GLY A 132 -12.49 -28.93 -7.29
CA GLY A 132 -11.19 -28.63 -6.72
C GLY A 132 -11.18 -27.54 -5.64
N HIS A 133 -9.99 -27.28 -5.10
CA HIS A 133 -9.78 -26.33 -4.00
C HIS A 133 -8.77 -25.24 -4.42
N TYR A 134 -9.29 -24.08 -4.84
CA TYR A 134 -8.49 -22.95 -5.32
C TYR A 134 -8.54 -21.75 -4.36
N GLY A 135 -8.68 -22.02 -3.06
CA GLY A 135 -8.77 -20.98 -2.02
C GLY A 135 -9.88 -19.96 -2.31
N PRO A 136 -9.58 -18.65 -2.30
CA PRO A 136 -10.57 -17.59 -2.55
C PRO A 136 -11.27 -17.65 -3.91
N LEU A 137 -10.69 -18.35 -4.90
CA LEU A 137 -11.25 -18.45 -6.26
C LEU A 137 -12.35 -19.52 -6.37
N THR A 138 -12.32 -20.51 -5.48
CA THR A 138 -13.26 -21.66 -5.43
C THR A 138 -14.74 -21.24 -5.50
N PRO A 139 -15.27 -20.33 -4.66
CA PRO A 139 -16.68 -19.95 -4.71
C PRO A 139 -17.07 -19.31 -6.05
N GLU A 140 -16.17 -18.57 -6.69
CA GLU A 140 -16.43 -17.90 -7.96
C GLU A 140 -16.39 -18.87 -9.16
N ILE A 141 -15.52 -19.88 -9.09
CA ILE A 141 -15.47 -21.01 -10.03
C ILE A 141 -16.73 -21.87 -9.90
N ARG A 142 -17.18 -22.19 -8.68
CA ARG A 142 -18.41 -22.96 -8.46
C ARG A 142 -19.65 -22.24 -9.02
N LYS A 143 -19.75 -20.92 -8.84
CA LYS A 143 -20.81 -20.12 -9.47
C LYS A 143 -20.75 -20.17 -11.00
N MET A 144 -19.55 -20.17 -11.58
CA MET A 144 -19.37 -20.30 -13.03
C MET A 144 -19.80 -21.68 -13.53
N ALA A 145 -19.40 -22.75 -12.85
CA ALA A 145 -19.82 -24.12 -13.17
C ALA A 145 -21.34 -24.29 -13.06
N ALA A 146 -21.97 -23.78 -12.00
CA ALA A 146 -23.42 -23.83 -11.84
C ALA A 146 -24.17 -23.10 -12.97
N GLN A 147 -23.64 -21.98 -13.46
CA GLN A 147 -24.21 -21.29 -14.63
C GLN A 147 -24.15 -22.16 -15.89
N ILE A 148 -23.03 -22.86 -16.10
CA ILE A 148 -22.83 -23.76 -17.23
C ILE A 148 -23.80 -24.96 -17.13
N GLU A 149 -23.94 -25.55 -15.94
CA GLU A 149 -24.88 -26.66 -15.67
C GLU A 149 -26.34 -26.24 -15.91
N TRP A 150 -26.69 -24.98 -15.68
CA TRP A 150 -28.00 -24.41 -15.98
C TRP A 150 -28.17 -24.00 -17.46
N GLY A 151 -27.24 -24.37 -18.33
CA GLY A 151 -27.33 -24.13 -19.77
C GLY A 151 -26.92 -22.73 -20.23
N VAL A 152 -26.29 -21.92 -19.38
CA VAL A 152 -25.70 -20.64 -19.81
C VAL A 152 -24.51 -20.92 -20.73
N PRO A 153 -24.38 -20.23 -21.89
CA PRO A 153 -23.23 -20.39 -22.77
C PRO A 153 -21.91 -20.19 -22.04
N VAL A 154 -20.92 -21.05 -22.30
CA VAL A 154 -19.63 -21.06 -21.58
C VAL A 154 -18.90 -19.72 -21.68
N SER A 155 -18.98 -19.06 -22.85
CA SER A 155 -18.40 -17.74 -23.08
C SER A 155 -19.00 -16.69 -22.15
N THR A 156 -20.33 -16.66 -22.05
CA THR A 156 -21.05 -15.76 -21.13
C THR A 156 -20.76 -16.07 -19.66
N ALA A 157 -20.65 -17.35 -19.28
CA ALA A 157 -20.30 -17.74 -17.91
C ALA A 157 -18.87 -17.29 -17.54
N LEU A 158 -17.91 -17.45 -18.46
CA LEU A 158 -16.53 -16.98 -18.32
C LEU A 158 -16.45 -15.45 -18.24
N GLU A 159 -17.19 -14.71 -19.06
CA GLU A 159 -17.26 -13.25 -18.99
C GLU A 159 -17.81 -12.80 -17.63
N ARG A 160 -18.91 -13.40 -17.17
CA ARG A 160 -19.48 -13.12 -15.85
C ARG A 160 -18.51 -13.44 -14.73
N PHE A 161 -17.72 -14.51 -14.86
CA PHE A 161 -16.64 -14.81 -13.92
C PHE A 161 -15.56 -13.72 -13.91
N ALA A 162 -15.10 -13.26 -15.07
CA ALA A 162 -14.16 -12.14 -15.18
C ALA A 162 -14.72 -10.80 -14.65
N HIS A 163 -16.05 -10.64 -14.64
CA HIS A 163 -16.70 -9.50 -13.98
C HIS A 163 -16.71 -9.62 -12.45
N ARG A 164 -16.88 -10.83 -11.90
CA ARG A 164 -16.86 -11.09 -10.44
C ARG A 164 -15.44 -11.08 -9.87
N VAL A 165 -14.44 -11.47 -10.67
CA VAL A 165 -13.01 -11.45 -10.32
C VAL A 165 -12.28 -10.51 -11.28
N PRO A 166 -12.41 -9.17 -11.10
CA PRO A 166 -12.03 -8.18 -12.10
C PRO A 166 -10.52 -7.88 -12.08
N THR A 167 -9.67 -8.90 -12.11
CA THR A 167 -8.21 -8.70 -12.19
C THR A 167 -7.72 -8.75 -13.64
N PRO A 168 -6.62 -8.04 -13.99
CA PRO A 168 -6.07 -8.05 -15.34
C PRO A 168 -5.68 -9.47 -15.81
N ILE A 169 -5.10 -10.28 -14.92
CA ILE A 169 -4.66 -11.65 -15.24
C ILE A 169 -5.87 -12.53 -15.53
N VAL A 170 -6.92 -12.47 -14.71
CA VAL A 170 -8.16 -13.24 -14.91
C VAL A 170 -8.84 -12.86 -16.23
N ARG A 171 -8.96 -11.56 -16.53
CA ARG A 171 -9.56 -11.08 -17.79
C ARG A 171 -8.79 -11.56 -19.01
N LYS A 172 -7.45 -11.53 -18.95
CA LYS A 172 -6.58 -12.04 -20.02
C LYS A 172 -6.79 -13.53 -20.23
N ALA A 173 -6.76 -14.32 -19.15
CA ALA A 173 -6.98 -15.77 -19.20
C ALA A 173 -8.36 -16.13 -19.78
N VAL A 174 -9.42 -15.46 -19.32
CA VAL A 174 -10.79 -15.64 -19.83
C VAL A 174 -10.90 -15.30 -21.31
N ALA A 175 -10.32 -14.19 -21.75
CA ALA A 175 -10.33 -13.82 -23.17
C ALA A 175 -9.65 -14.89 -24.05
N ILE A 176 -8.56 -15.48 -23.57
CA ILE A 176 -7.88 -16.57 -24.26
C ILE A 176 -8.75 -17.84 -24.29
N LEU A 177 -9.38 -18.20 -23.17
CA LEU A 177 -10.30 -19.35 -23.08
C LEU A 177 -11.48 -19.24 -24.07
N ILE A 178 -12.10 -18.06 -24.16
CA ILE A 178 -13.22 -17.81 -25.08
C ILE A 178 -12.76 -17.97 -26.53
N ARG A 179 -11.58 -17.43 -26.88
CA ARG A 179 -11.01 -17.59 -28.23
C ARG A 179 -10.66 -19.04 -28.55
N ALA A 180 -10.09 -19.77 -27.59
CA ALA A 180 -9.76 -21.18 -27.75
C ALA A 180 -11.03 -22.03 -27.92
N HIS A 181 -12.10 -21.72 -27.19
CA HIS A 181 -13.40 -22.37 -27.34
C HIS A 181 -14.02 -22.12 -28.71
N ALA A 182 -14.00 -20.86 -29.18
CA ALA A 182 -14.56 -20.47 -30.48
C ALA A 182 -13.81 -21.08 -31.67
N ALA A 183 -12.50 -21.34 -31.52
CA ALA A 183 -11.68 -21.97 -32.55
C ALA A 183 -11.94 -23.48 -32.73
N GLY A 184 -12.75 -24.10 -31.87
CA GLY A 184 -13.25 -25.48 -32.06
C GLY A 184 -12.19 -26.59 -32.02
N GLY A 185 -10.93 -26.29 -31.64
CA GLY A 185 -9.82 -27.24 -31.66
C GLY A 185 -8.94 -27.18 -30.40
N ASN A 186 -8.48 -28.35 -29.94
CA ASN A 186 -7.57 -28.65 -28.82
C ASN A 186 -7.17 -27.44 -27.92
N TYR A 187 -8.13 -26.97 -27.12
CA TYR A 187 -7.89 -25.97 -26.08
C TYR A 187 -6.96 -26.49 -24.97
N GLY A 188 -6.78 -27.81 -24.83
CA GLY A 188 -5.89 -28.41 -23.83
C GLY A 188 -4.42 -27.99 -23.99
N ASP A 189 -3.88 -28.01 -25.21
CA ASP A 189 -2.50 -27.59 -25.46
C ASP A 189 -2.31 -26.08 -25.40
N VAL A 190 -3.29 -25.31 -25.87
CA VAL A 190 -3.30 -23.85 -25.72
C VAL A 190 -3.33 -23.46 -24.24
N LEU A 191 -4.21 -24.09 -23.46
CA LEU A 191 -4.37 -23.77 -22.04
C LEU A 191 -3.19 -24.27 -21.19
N THR A 192 -2.54 -25.37 -21.59
CA THR A 192 -1.27 -25.81 -20.96
C THR A 192 -0.18 -24.76 -21.14
N ARG A 193 -0.06 -24.16 -22.34
CA ARG A 193 0.89 -23.06 -22.58
C ARG A 193 0.53 -21.83 -21.73
N VAL A 194 -0.74 -21.43 -21.70
CA VAL A 194 -1.20 -20.31 -20.88
C VAL A 194 -0.95 -20.54 -19.38
N ALA A 195 -1.18 -21.75 -18.88
CA ALA A 195 -0.92 -22.10 -17.48
C ALA A 195 0.58 -22.07 -17.17
N HIS A 196 1.42 -22.58 -18.08
CA HIS A 196 2.88 -22.51 -17.95
C HIS A 196 3.37 -21.07 -17.96
N ASP A 197 2.91 -20.26 -18.92
CA ASP A 197 3.26 -18.85 -19.07
C ASP A 197 2.81 -18.02 -17.86
N THR A 198 1.59 -18.25 -17.36
CA THR A 198 1.09 -17.55 -16.16
C THR A 198 1.92 -17.93 -14.93
N ARG A 199 2.33 -19.21 -14.79
CA ARG A 199 3.16 -19.65 -13.67
C ARG A 199 4.57 -19.09 -13.74
N THR A 200 5.19 -19.04 -14.92
CA THR A 200 6.52 -18.45 -15.08
C THR A 200 6.50 -16.93 -14.85
N GLU A 201 5.46 -16.22 -15.34
CA GLU A 201 5.21 -14.81 -15.01
C GLU A 201 5.09 -14.61 -13.50
N GLN A 202 4.32 -15.45 -12.79
CA GLN A 202 4.19 -15.36 -11.32
C GLN A 202 5.50 -15.58 -10.59
N LEU A 203 6.28 -16.60 -10.95
CA LEU A 203 7.59 -16.86 -10.33
C LEU A 203 8.56 -15.69 -10.57
N ALA A 204 8.51 -15.05 -11.75
CA ALA A 204 9.31 -13.86 -12.02
C ALA A 204 8.89 -12.67 -11.14
N VAL A 205 7.59 -12.46 -10.94
CA VAL A 205 7.05 -11.43 -10.04
C VAL A 205 7.46 -11.70 -8.59
N GLU A 206 7.35 -12.94 -8.10
CA GLU A 206 7.78 -13.32 -6.76
C GLU A 206 9.27 -13.08 -6.52
N ARG A 207 10.13 -13.46 -7.49
CA ARG A 207 11.58 -13.20 -7.43
C ARG A 207 11.88 -11.70 -7.38
N ARG A 208 11.20 -10.91 -8.22
CA ARG A 208 11.35 -9.45 -8.22
C ARG A 208 10.91 -8.85 -6.89
N ARG A 209 9.78 -9.31 -6.33
CA ARG A 209 9.28 -8.87 -5.03
C ARG A 209 10.24 -9.19 -3.90
N ALA A 210 10.83 -10.40 -3.89
CA ALA A 210 11.84 -10.77 -2.90
C ALA A 210 13.06 -9.84 -2.96
N SER A 211 13.52 -9.48 -4.17
CA SER A 211 14.59 -8.49 -4.33
C SER A 211 14.18 -7.09 -3.84
N MET A 212 12.96 -6.65 -4.14
CA MET A 212 12.45 -5.35 -3.70
C MET A 212 12.27 -5.26 -2.17
N LEU A 213 11.92 -6.36 -1.50
CA LEU A 213 11.85 -6.42 -0.04
C LEU A 213 13.19 -6.10 0.62
N THR A 214 14.32 -6.50 0.03
CA THR A 214 15.65 -6.17 0.54
C THR A 214 15.90 -4.66 0.49
N TYR A 215 15.50 -3.98 -0.59
CA TYR A 215 15.63 -2.52 -0.68
C TYR A 215 14.74 -1.79 0.34
N VAL A 216 13.52 -2.27 0.53
CA VAL A 216 12.63 -1.76 1.59
C VAL A 216 13.27 -1.91 2.97
N ALA A 217 13.88 -3.05 3.26
CA ALA A 217 14.58 -3.27 4.53
C ALA A 217 15.72 -2.27 4.75
N VAL A 218 16.48 -1.93 3.70
CA VAL A 218 17.54 -0.90 3.77
C VAL A 218 16.97 0.48 4.10
N VAL A 219 15.84 0.87 3.50
CA VAL A 219 15.17 2.14 3.82
C VAL A 219 14.75 2.18 5.29
N TYR A 220 14.13 1.11 5.79
CA TYR A 220 13.72 1.01 7.20
C TYR A 220 14.92 1.06 8.16
N LEU A 221 16.03 0.40 7.78
CA LEU A 221 17.26 0.43 8.55
C LEU A 221 17.86 1.85 8.60
N ALA A 222 17.91 2.54 7.46
CA ALA A 222 18.41 3.92 7.37
C ALA A 222 17.60 4.88 8.24
N PHE A 223 16.27 4.78 8.21
CA PHE A 223 15.38 5.54 9.09
C PHE A 223 15.65 5.22 10.58
N GLY A 224 15.85 3.94 10.91
CA GLY A 224 16.20 3.51 12.26
C GLY A 224 17.53 4.10 12.75
N VAL A 225 18.56 4.08 11.90
CA VAL A 225 19.86 4.70 12.19
C VAL A 225 19.70 6.21 12.41
N PHE A 226 18.88 6.88 11.60
CA PHE A 226 18.58 8.30 11.78
C PHE A 226 17.94 8.60 13.15
N LEU A 227 16.98 7.78 13.58
CA LEU A 227 16.39 7.91 14.93
C LEU A 227 17.42 7.69 16.05
N VAL A 228 18.33 6.72 15.89
CA VAL A 228 19.42 6.49 16.86
C VAL A 228 20.36 7.69 16.90
N THR A 229 20.70 8.29 15.75
CA THR A 229 21.52 9.51 15.69
C THR A 229 20.84 10.66 16.44
N ILE A 230 19.52 10.85 16.25
CA ILE A 230 18.76 11.85 17.00
C ILE A 230 18.82 11.58 18.50
N TYR A 231 18.63 10.32 18.91
CA TYR A 231 18.71 9.94 20.31
C TYR A 231 20.09 10.27 20.90
N VAL A 232 21.19 9.91 20.24
CA VAL A 232 22.55 10.21 20.71
C VAL A 232 22.78 11.72 20.76
N LEU A 233 22.35 12.46 19.73
CA LEU A 233 22.46 13.92 19.67
C LEU A 233 21.73 14.57 20.85
N ALA A 234 20.49 14.15 21.13
CA ALA A 234 19.70 14.69 22.22
C ALA A 234 20.21 14.23 23.60
N ALA A 235 20.57 12.96 23.77
CA ALA A 235 20.91 12.39 25.08
C ALA A 235 22.34 12.68 25.54
N VAL A 236 23.29 12.80 24.61
CA VAL A 236 24.73 12.85 24.92
C VAL A 236 25.34 14.17 24.51
N PHE A 237 25.13 14.60 23.26
CA PHE A 237 25.75 15.81 22.74
C PHE A 237 25.14 17.07 23.32
N LEU A 238 23.80 17.20 23.28
CA LEU A 238 23.12 18.42 23.70
C LEU A 238 23.40 18.81 25.17
N PRO A 239 23.43 17.89 26.16
CA PRO A 239 23.83 18.22 27.53
C PRO A 239 25.29 18.67 27.62
N GLN A 240 26.21 17.95 26.97
CA GLN A 240 27.65 18.27 27.01
C GLN A 240 27.93 19.63 26.37
N MET A 241 27.20 20.00 25.32
CA MET A 241 27.34 21.31 24.68
C MET A 241 26.87 22.44 25.60
N LEU A 242 25.74 22.25 26.28
CA LEU A 242 25.20 23.25 27.21
C LEU A 242 26.08 23.45 28.45
N THR A 243 26.78 22.41 28.92
CA THR A 243 27.70 22.51 30.06
C THR A 243 29.08 23.04 29.65
N ALA A 244 29.59 22.65 28.47
CA ALA A 244 30.92 23.05 28.01
C ALA A 244 30.99 24.51 27.54
N ASN A 245 29.92 25.05 26.94
CA ASN A 245 29.89 26.45 26.51
C ASN A 245 28.46 27.04 26.52
N PRO A 246 27.93 27.40 27.71
CA PRO A 246 26.55 27.86 27.88
C PRO A 246 26.16 29.07 27.02
N GLY A 247 27.12 29.90 26.63
CA GLY A 247 26.88 31.18 25.94
C GLY A 247 27.08 31.16 24.42
N ALA A 248 27.93 30.29 23.88
CA ALA A 248 28.32 30.33 22.46
C ALA A 248 27.14 30.06 21.50
N PHE A 249 26.32 29.05 21.81
CA PHE A 249 25.13 28.76 20.99
C PHE A 249 24.03 29.79 21.20
N GLY A 250 23.82 30.26 22.44
CA GLY A 250 22.84 31.32 22.73
C GLY A 250 23.11 32.60 21.93
N ALA A 251 24.37 32.95 21.70
CA ALA A 251 24.77 34.12 20.92
C ALA A 251 24.54 33.97 19.42
N VAL A 252 24.86 32.81 18.82
CA VAL A 252 24.54 32.53 17.41
C VAL A 252 23.03 32.49 17.21
N TYR A 253 22.33 31.86 18.15
CA TYR A 253 20.90 31.65 18.11
C TYR A 253 20.09 32.95 18.29
N SER A 254 20.54 33.83 19.19
CA SER A 254 19.97 35.18 19.33
C SER A 254 20.32 36.08 18.15
N GLY A 255 21.50 35.90 17.54
CA GLY A 255 21.91 36.58 16.31
C GLY A 255 21.05 36.25 15.08
N LEU A 256 20.37 35.10 15.09
CA LEU A 256 19.36 34.71 14.10
C LEU A 256 17.95 35.25 14.42
N GLY A 257 17.81 36.05 15.48
CA GLY A 257 16.54 36.63 15.91
C GLY A 257 15.57 35.64 16.55
N ILE A 258 16.02 34.43 16.90
CA ILE A 258 15.16 33.43 17.54
C ILE A 258 15.18 33.62 19.05
N THR A 259 14.04 33.99 19.61
CA THR A 259 13.88 34.30 21.05
C THR A 259 13.40 33.11 21.88
N ALA A 260 13.07 31.99 21.23
CA ALA A 260 12.63 30.76 21.88
C ALA A 260 13.79 30.01 22.56
N PRO A 261 13.52 29.12 23.54
CA PRO A 261 14.57 28.30 24.13
C PRO A 261 15.25 27.40 23.09
N LEU A 262 16.59 27.49 22.98
CA LEU A 262 17.40 26.75 22.01
C LEU A 262 17.07 25.26 21.94
N VAL A 263 17.00 24.60 23.11
CA VAL A 263 16.71 23.15 23.21
C VAL A 263 15.34 22.83 22.60
N THR A 264 14.31 23.61 22.95
CA THR A 264 12.95 23.42 22.44
C THR A 264 12.90 23.53 20.92
N THR A 265 13.58 24.51 20.35
CA THR A 265 13.57 24.69 18.89
C THR A 265 14.40 23.66 18.15
N LEU A 266 15.54 23.23 18.71
CA LEU A 266 16.32 22.13 18.12
C LEU A 266 15.53 20.84 18.12
N LEU A 267 14.87 20.49 19.24
CA LEU A 267 14.00 19.31 19.31
C LEU A 267 12.82 19.41 18.34
N LEU A 268 12.22 20.60 18.18
CA LEU A 268 11.17 20.84 17.20
C LEU A 268 11.68 20.64 15.77
N ALA A 269 12.86 21.16 15.44
CA ALA A 269 13.47 21.00 14.12
C ALA A 269 13.78 19.52 13.81
N LEU A 270 14.30 18.77 14.80
CA LEU A 270 14.54 17.34 14.67
C LEU A 270 13.24 16.55 14.49
N LEU A 271 12.16 16.93 15.20
CA LEU A 271 10.85 16.31 15.03
C LEU A 271 10.29 16.55 13.62
N VAL A 272 10.38 17.78 13.10
CA VAL A 272 9.99 18.09 11.71
C VAL A 272 10.82 17.27 10.73
N ALA A 273 12.14 17.14 10.96
CA ALA A 273 13.00 16.31 10.13
C ALA A 273 12.57 14.84 10.14
N VAL A 274 12.18 14.26 11.28
CA VAL A 274 11.63 12.89 11.38
C VAL A 274 10.35 12.75 10.58
N ILE A 275 9.44 13.73 10.63
CA ILE A 275 8.18 13.69 9.85
C ILE A 275 8.50 13.70 8.35
N VAL A 276 9.38 14.60 7.91
CA VAL A 276 9.78 14.70 6.49
C VAL A 276 10.45 13.41 6.02
N HIS A 277 11.38 12.85 6.81
CA HIS A 277 12.05 11.59 6.48
C HIS A 277 11.06 10.43 6.43
N ALA A 278 10.15 10.31 7.41
CA ALA A 278 9.17 9.24 7.46
C ALA A 278 8.23 9.24 6.24
N VAL A 279 7.82 10.44 5.79
CA VAL A 279 7.01 10.60 4.58
C VAL A 279 7.82 10.24 3.33
N GLY A 280 9.06 10.73 3.21
CA GLY A 280 9.93 10.44 2.08
C GLY A 280 10.25 8.94 1.95
N ASP A 281 10.81 8.37 3.01
CA ASP A 281 11.19 6.96 3.09
C ASP A 281 9.99 6.03 2.92
N GLY A 282 8.86 6.36 3.54
CA GLY A 282 7.65 5.55 3.43
C GLY A 282 7.11 5.51 2.00
N MET A 283 7.11 6.65 1.30
CA MET A 283 6.68 6.71 -0.10
C MET A 283 7.64 5.93 -1.00
N VAL A 284 8.96 6.11 -0.83
CA VAL A 284 9.98 5.37 -1.58
C VAL A 284 9.86 3.87 -1.33
N ALA A 285 9.69 3.44 -0.08
CA ALA A 285 9.53 2.04 0.29
C ALA A 285 8.30 1.40 -0.39
N GLY A 286 7.16 2.10 -0.42
CA GLY A 286 5.96 1.59 -1.09
C GLY A 286 6.10 1.48 -2.60
N ILE A 287 6.71 2.48 -3.24
CA ILE A 287 6.98 2.46 -4.69
C ILE A 287 7.95 1.32 -5.02
N LEU A 288 8.98 1.09 -4.21
CA LEU A 288 9.90 -0.03 -4.42
C LEU A 288 9.21 -1.38 -4.23
N TYR A 289 8.35 -1.51 -3.22
CA TYR A 289 7.70 -2.77 -2.89
C TYR A 289 6.69 -3.24 -3.96
N ARG A 290 5.81 -2.34 -4.42
CA ARG A 290 4.67 -2.70 -5.28
C ARG A 290 4.54 -1.87 -6.55
N GLY A 291 5.40 -0.86 -6.75
CA GLY A 291 5.41 -0.03 -7.96
C GLY A 291 4.34 1.08 -7.98
N HIS A 292 3.52 1.21 -6.94
CA HIS A 292 2.46 2.20 -6.85
C HIS A 292 2.67 3.12 -5.65
N LEU A 293 2.33 4.39 -5.85
CA LEU A 293 2.50 5.44 -4.83
C LEU A 293 1.54 5.26 -3.65
N VAL A 294 0.35 4.69 -3.88
CA VAL A 294 -0.66 4.43 -2.85
C VAL A 294 -0.20 3.40 -1.81
N ASP A 295 0.62 2.43 -2.21
CA ASP A 295 1.19 1.46 -1.27
C ASP A 295 2.19 2.10 -0.29
N GLY A 296 2.75 3.27 -0.64
CA GLY A 296 3.61 4.07 0.24
C GLY A 296 2.91 4.55 1.50
N PHE A 297 1.59 4.78 1.46
CA PHE A 297 0.86 5.33 2.60
C PHE A 297 0.91 4.43 3.85
N LEU A 298 0.92 3.11 3.68
CA LEU A 298 1.09 2.19 4.81
C LEU A 298 2.48 2.34 5.43
N HIS A 299 3.52 2.40 4.59
CA HIS A 299 4.90 2.56 5.05
C HIS A 299 5.13 3.92 5.72
N VAL A 300 4.58 5.01 5.15
CA VAL A 300 4.58 6.34 5.78
C VAL A 300 3.92 6.27 7.15
N THR A 301 2.75 5.63 7.26
CA THR A 301 2.02 5.49 8.53
C THR A 301 2.88 4.77 9.57
N ILE A 302 3.53 3.66 9.19
CA ILE A 302 4.39 2.88 10.09
C ILE A 302 5.60 3.72 10.55
N LEU A 303 6.35 4.30 9.62
CA LEU A 303 7.56 5.07 9.93
C LEU A 303 7.22 6.33 10.75
N LEU A 304 6.12 7.01 10.41
CA LEU A 304 5.66 8.19 11.12
C LEU A 304 5.21 7.85 12.55
N ALA A 305 4.47 6.76 12.73
CA ALA A 305 4.05 6.30 14.05
C ALA A 305 5.25 5.91 14.92
N VAL A 306 6.22 5.18 14.36
CA VAL A 306 7.46 4.79 15.05
C VAL A 306 8.29 6.03 15.39
N GLY A 307 8.55 6.91 14.42
CA GLY A 307 9.34 8.12 14.63
C GLY A 307 8.71 9.05 15.67
N TRP A 308 7.40 9.27 15.60
CA TRP A 308 6.68 10.06 16.59
C TRP A 308 6.76 9.42 17.99
N THR A 309 6.55 8.11 18.09
CA THR A 309 6.66 7.38 19.38
C THR A 309 8.07 7.46 19.96
N VAL A 310 9.11 7.27 19.15
CA VAL A 310 10.51 7.37 19.61
C VAL A 310 10.83 8.78 20.09
N MET A 311 10.48 9.80 19.31
CA MET A 311 10.65 11.20 19.71
C MET A 311 9.88 11.54 21.00
N ARG A 312 8.72 10.91 21.21
CA ARG A 312 7.84 11.16 22.35
C ARG A 312 8.23 10.42 23.64
N PHE A 313 8.75 9.20 23.54
CA PHE A 313 8.93 8.34 24.72
C PHE A 313 10.38 7.97 24.99
N VAL A 314 11.26 8.05 23.99
CA VAL A 314 12.63 7.54 24.08
C VAL A 314 13.66 8.67 24.15
N VAL A 315 13.46 9.74 23.39
CA VAL A 315 14.41 10.86 23.35
C VAL A 315 14.34 11.66 24.68
N PRO A 316 15.44 11.71 25.46
CA PRO A 316 15.43 12.39 26.75
C PRO A 316 15.47 13.91 26.56
N ILE A 317 14.85 14.63 27.49
CA ILE A 317 14.85 16.08 27.51
C ILE A 317 16.08 16.55 28.26
N VAL A 318 16.92 17.34 27.59
CA VAL A 318 18.05 18.01 28.23
C VAL A 318 17.58 19.32 28.84
N GLY A 319 17.81 19.51 30.13
CA GLY A 319 17.50 20.76 30.83
C GLY A 319 16.18 20.79 31.60
N GLY A 320 15.51 19.64 31.80
CA GLY A 320 14.46 19.50 32.81
C GLY A 320 15.05 19.04 34.14
N ASN A 321 15.70 19.93 34.88
CA ASN A 321 15.80 19.75 36.33
C ASN A 321 14.41 20.16 36.91
N GLY A 322 13.95 19.64 38.04
CA GLY A 322 14.64 19.92 39.30
C GLY A 322 14.73 21.43 39.48
#